data_AF-A0A7X0QYP0-F1
#
_entry.id   AF-A0A7X0QYP0-F1
#
_cell.length_a   1.000
_cell.length_b   1.000
_cell.length_c   1.000
_cell.angle_alpha   90.00
_cell.angle_beta   90.00
_cell.angle_gamma   90.00
#
_symmetry.space_group_name_H-M   'P 1'
#
loop_
_entity.id
_entity.type
_entity.pdbx_description
1 polymer ?
#
loop_
_entity_poly.entity_id
_entity_poly.type
_entity_poly.pdbx_seq_one_letter_code
_entity_poly.pdbx_strand_id
1 'polypeptide(L)'
;MNVVNLILAISFSMLSIVFLFWMKEILKQKGYKVSGLVSPADYVKMFDLVSDTEDSVKKRKYATLLLASIASPFLMFVFFITGAESVGEWQCRRYNDYLAHSVQGVVVEKYIDQPNHALKTLTINVNGSTFKETELTLAIPELFDFVEKGDTIFKEAESPYVLVKGTNGETQFSDLDNPCNISKDKL
;
A
#
# COMPACT_ATOMS: atom_id res chain seq x y z
N MET A 1 6.96 -0.19 -1.62
CA MET A 1 7.19 1.17 -2.17
C MET A 1 8.68 1.49 -2.14
N ASN A 2 9.24 2.01 -3.23
CA ASN A 2 10.64 2.43 -3.28
C ASN A 2 10.89 3.58 -2.29
N VAL A 3 11.84 3.40 -1.36
CA VAL A 3 12.17 4.36 -0.29
C VAL A 3 12.51 5.74 -0.87
N VAL A 4 13.18 5.80 -2.02
CA VAL A 4 13.51 7.06 -2.70
C VAL A 4 12.25 7.78 -3.16
N ASN A 5 11.33 7.07 -3.81
CA ASN A 5 10.07 7.66 -4.29
C ASN A 5 9.16 8.10 -3.12
N LEU A 6 9.18 7.38 -2.00
CA LEU A 6 8.50 7.80 -0.78
C LEU A 6 9.09 9.12 -0.24
N ILE A 7 10.41 9.22 -0.13
CA ILE A 7 11.08 10.45 0.33
C ILE A 7 10.75 11.61 -0.60
N LEU A 8 10.77 11.40 -1.92
CA LEU A 8 10.40 12.41 -2.90
C LEU A 8 8.93 12.83 -2.76
N ALA A 9 8.00 11.88 -2.64
CA ALA A 9 6.58 12.19 -2.45
C ALA A 9 6.34 13.02 -1.17
N ILE A 10 6.98 12.66 -0.05
CA ILE A 10 6.91 13.42 1.20
C ILE A 10 7.50 14.83 1.02
N SER A 11 8.65 14.94 0.35
CA SER A 11 9.31 16.23 0.09
C SER A 11 8.42 17.16 -0.74
N PHE A 12 7.82 16.66 -1.82
CA PHE A 12 6.90 17.44 -2.65
C PHE A 12 5.59 17.76 -1.94
N SER A 13 5.10 16.88 -1.05
CA SER A 13 3.96 17.17 -0.18
C SER A 13 4.25 18.37 0.73
N MET A 14 5.38 18.37 1.43
CA MET A 14 5.78 19.47 2.31
C MET A 14 5.97 20.78 1.53
N LEU A 15 6.63 20.72 0.37
CA LEU A 15 6.78 21.89 -0.51
C LEU A 15 5.44 22.43 -0.99
N SER A 16 4.49 21.55 -1.34
CA SER A 16 3.16 21.96 -1.78
C SER A 16 2.44 22.75 -0.69
N ILE A 17 2.51 22.30 0.57
CA ILE A 17 1.92 23.00 1.72
C ILE A 17 2.54 24.40 1.87
N VAL A 18 3.86 24.51 1.75
CA VAL A 18 4.57 25.79 1.83
C VAL A 18 4.14 26.75 0.71
N PHE A 19 4.09 26.28 -0.54
CA PHE A 19 3.68 27.12 -1.68
C PHE A 19 2.23 27.57 -1.56
N LEU A 20 1.33 26.67 -1.13
CA LEU A 20 -0.07 27.00 -0.90
C LEU A 20 -0.23 28.03 0.23
N PHE A 21 0.54 27.89 1.32
CA PHE A 21 0.56 28.86 2.40
C PHE A 21 1.04 30.24 1.92
N TRP A 22 2.16 30.30 1.19
CA TRP A 22 2.69 31.54 0.63
C TRP A 22 1.73 32.21 -0.34
N MET A 23 1.09 31.43 -1.21
CA MET A 23 0.09 31.95 -2.14
C MET A 23 -1.04 32.65 -1.37
N LYS A 24 -1.56 32.01 -0.31
CA LYS A 24 -2.62 32.61 0.52
C LYS A 24 -2.17 33.87 1.22
N GLU A 25 -0.98 33.90 1.79
CA GLU A 25 -0.47 35.10 2.46
C GLU A 25 -0.31 36.27 1.49
N ILE A 26 0.19 36.02 0.28
CA ILE A 26 0.26 37.07 -0.76
C ILE A 26 -1.13 37.57 -1.14
N LEU A 27 -2.09 36.67 -1.37
CA LEU A 27 -3.47 37.04 -1.68
C LEU A 27 -4.11 37.88 -0.56
N LYS A 28 -3.91 37.50 0.71
CA LYS A 28 -4.38 38.29 1.87
C LYS A 28 -3.74 39.68 1.92
N GLN A 29 -2.41 39.77 1.73
CA GLN A 29 -1.69 41.05 1.73
C GLN A 29 -2.18 41.99 0.60
N LYS A 30 -2.67 41.42 -0.49
CA LYS A 30 -3.26 42.16 -1.62
C LYS A 30 -4.76 42.45 -1.45
N GLY A 31 -5.35 42.12 -0.31
CA GLY A 31 -6.75 42.42 0.01
C GLY A 31 -7.76 41.41 -0.52
N TYR A 32 -7.31 40.28 -1.09
CA TYR A 32 -8.22 39.24 -1.53
C TYR A 32 -8.80 38.48 -0.33
N LYS A 33 -10.11 38.23 -0.36
CA LYS A 33 -10.77 37.33 0.59
C LYS A 33 -10.39 35.88 0.24
N VAL A 34 -9.66 35.21 1.12
CA VAL A 34 -9.27 33.79 0.97
C VAL A 34 -10.04 32.91 1.96
N SER A 35 -10.43 31.72 1.53
CA SER A 35 -11.10 30.72 2.37
C SER A 35 -10.13 30.04 3.35
N GLY A 36 -10.65 29.25 4.31
CA GLY A 36 -9.83 28.48 5.26
C GLY A 36 -8.93 27.44 4.59
N LEU A 37 -9.48 26.70 3.62
CA LEU A 37 -8.71 25.82 2.71
C LEU A 37 -8.46 26.51 1.37
N VAL A 38 -7.41 26.11 0.66
CA VAL A 38 -7.18 26.61 -0.72
C VAL A 38 -8.31 26.10 -1.60
N SER A 39 -8.98 27.03 -2.25
CA SER A 39 -10.06 26.73 -3.19
C SER A 39 -9.62 26.98 -4.64
N PRO A 40 -10.31 26.41 -5.64
CA PRO A 40 -10.08 26.75 -7.04
C PRO A 40 -10.14 28.27 -7.31
N ALA A 41 -10.99 29.01 -6.58
CA ALA A 41 -11.09 30.46 -6.69
C ALA A 41 -9.81 31.19 -6.26
N ASP A 42 -9.01 30.63 -5.36
CA ASP A 42 -7.74 31.25 -4.95
C ASP A 42 -6.67 31.14 -6.03
N TYR A 43 -6.69 30.07 -6.84
CA TYR A 43 -5.83 29.96 -8.02
C TYR A 43 -6.20 30.97 -9.11
N VAL A 44 -7.51 31.20 -9.32
CA VAL A 44 -7.98 32.24 -10.24
C VAL A 44 -7.52 33.62 -9.79
N LYS A 45 -7.72 33.99 -8.52
CA LYS A 45 -7.23 35.26 -7.97
C LYS A 45 -5.71 35.41 -8.09
N MET A 46 -4.98 34.33 -7.90
CA MET A 46 -3.52 34.34 -8.06
C MET A 46 -3.12 34.55 -9.53
N PHE A 47 -3.84 33.94 -10.46
CA PHE A 47 -3.66 34.18 -11.89
C PHE A 47 -3.96 35.65 -12.27
N ASP A 48 -5.07 36.20 -11.79
CA ASP A 48 -5.43 37.61 -11.99
C ASP A 48 -4.33 38.53 -11.43
N LEU A 49 -3.86 38.25 -10.20
CA LEU A 49 -2.74 38.99 -9.60
C LEU A 49 -1.46 38.93 -10.44
N VAL A 50 -1.14 37.78 -11.05
CA VAL A 50 0.00 37.64 -11.97
C VAL A 50 -0.22 38.48 -13.24
N SER A 51 -1.44 38.45 -13.79
CA SER A 51 -1.80 39.20 -15.01
C SER A 51 -1.64 40.70 -14.79
N ASP A 52 -2.22 41.20 -13.70
CA ASP A 52 -2.35 42.64 -13.38
C ASP A 52 -1.06 43.26 -12.82
N THR A 53 -0.05 42.46 -12.47
CA THR A 53 1.23 42.98 -11.98
C THR A 53 2.09 43.49 -13.13
N GLU A 54 2.33 44.81 -13.19
CA GLU A 54 3.19 45.46 -14.20
C GLU A 54 4.70 45.22 -13.94
N ASP A 55 5.11 45.17 -12.68
CA ASP A 55 6.49 44.94 -12.25
C ASP A 55 6.95 43.53 -12.67
N SER A 56 7.88 43.46 -13.64
CA SER A 56 8.32 42.20 -14.24
C SER A 56 8.96 41.22 -13.25
N VAL A 57 9.65 41.74 -12.22
CA VAL A 57 10.30 40.92 -11.19
C VAL A 57 9.23 40.30 -10.27
N LYS A 58 8.25 41.10 -9.84
CA LYS A 58 7.13 40.61 -9.01
C LYS A 58 6.24 39.66 -9.80
N LYS A 59 5.93 39.99 -11.05
CA LYS A 59 5.15 39.14 -11.96
C LYS A 59 5.78 37.76 -12.10
N ARG A 60 7.09 37.69 -12.35
CA ARG A 60 7.82 36.42 -12.41
C ARG A 60 7.73 35.64 -11.11
N LYS A 61 7.91 36.30 -9.95
CA LYS A 61 7.78 35.64 -8.63
C LYS A 61 6.40 35.05 -8.42
N TYR A 62 5.34 35.79 -8.72
CA TYR A 62 3.96 35.32 -8.59
C TYR A 62 3.65 34.18 -9.56
N ALA A 63 4.10 34.27 -10.81
CA ALA A 63 3.94 33.23 -11.80
C ALA A 63 4.66 31.93 -11.39
N THR A 64 5.90 32.04 -10.89
CA THR A 64 6.65 30.89 -10.38
C THR A 64 5.93 30.25 -9.19
N LEU A 65 5.40 31.05 -8.26
CA LEU A 65 4.67 30.51 -7.12
C LEU A 65 3.38 29.79 -7.54
N LEU A 66 2.62 30.37 -8.47
CA LEU A 66 1.41 29.76 -9.02
C LEU A 66 1.74 28.41 -9.67
N LEU A 67 2.74 28.37 -10.56
CA LEU A 67 3.18 27.13 -11.20
C LEU A 67 3.67 26.10 -10.18
N ALA A 68 4.47 26.51 -9.19
CA ALA A 68 4.98 25.61 -8.16
C ALA A 68 3.86 25.02 -7.30
N SER A 69 2.83 25.81 -6.98
CA SER A 69 1.67 25.36 -6.20
C SER A 69 0.82 24.31 -6.92
N ILE A 70 0.85 24.29 -8.26
CA ILE A 70 0.14 23.30 -9.10
C ILE A 70 1.05 22.10 -9.39
N ALA A 71 2.30 22.34 -9.74
CA ALA A 71 3.25 21.30 -10.14
C ALA A 71 3.66 20.41 -8.96
N SER A 72 3.80 20.95 -7.74
CA SER A 72 4.25 20.16 -6.60
C SER A 72 3.27 19.07 -6.16
N PRO A 73 1.93 19.30 -6.07
CA PRO A 73 0.98 18.20 -5.85
C PRO A 73 0.99 17.15 -6.96
N PHE A 74 1.15 17.58 -8.21
CA PHE A 74 1.20 16.67 -9.35
C PHE A 74 2.44 15.78 -9.28
N LEU A 75 3.62 16.35 -9.01
CA LEU A 75 4.86 15.59 -8.85
C LEU A 75 4.79 14.64 -7.65
N MET A 76 4.23 15.09 -6.52
CA MET A 76 3.96 14.20 -5.38
C MET A 76 3.14 12.98 -5.82
N PHE A 77 2.05 13.18 -6.57
CA PHE A 77 1.20 12.10 -7.04
C PHE A 77 1.96 11.14 -7.98
N VAL A 78 2.75 11.69 -8.91
CA VAL A 78 3.59 10.88 -9.82
C VAL A 78 4.57 10.01 -9.03
N PHE A 79 5.31 10.59 -8.08
CA PHE A 79 6.26 9.82 -7.26
C PHE A 79 5.57 8.80 -6.36
N PHE A 80 4.39 9.10 -5.84
CA PHE A 80 3.61 8.15 -5.06
C PHE A 80 3.20 6.93 -5.90
N ILE A 81 2.62 7.15 -7.08
CA ILE A 81 2.14 6.06 -7.95
C ILE A 81 3.30 5.26 -8.55
N THR A 82 4.35 5.93 -9.04
CA THR A 82 5.53 5.24 -9.59
C THR A 82 6.39 4.57 -8.52
N GLY A 83 6.24 4.97 -7.26
CA GLY A 83 6.86 4.31 -6.11
C GLY A 83 6.05 3.13 -5.58
N ALA A 84 4.75 3.05 -5.88
CA ALA A 84 3.90 1.97 -5.43
C ALA A 84 4.36 0.64 -6.05
N GLU A 85 4.33 -0.41 -5.23
CA GLU A 85 4.59 -1.77 -5.72
C GLU A 85 3.45 -2.17 -6.66
N SER A 86 3.78 -2.75 -7.81
CA SER A 86 2.75 -3.23 -8.72
C SER A 86 2.00 -4.42 -8.09
N VAL A 87 0.75 -4.63 -8.50
CA VAL A 87 -0.05 -5.76 -8.01
C VAL A 87 0.66 -7.09 -8.27
N GLY A 88 1.31 -7.23 -9.44
CA GLY A 88 2.07 -8.44 -9.79
C GLY A 88 3.30 -8.66 -8.91
N GLU A 89 4.07 -7.61 -8.61
CA GLU A 89 5.21 -7.70 -7.68
C GLU A 89 4.76 -8.07 -6.27
N TRP A 90 3.67 -7.46 -5.78
CA TRP A 90 3.11 -7.79 -4.47
C TRP A 90 2.62 -9.25 -4.40
N GLN A 91 1.90 -9.72 -5.43
CA GLN A 91 1.47 -11.11 -5.52
C GLN A 91 2.66 -12.08 -5.56
N CYS A 92 3.69 -11.76 -6.35
CA CYS A 92 4.90 -12.57 -6.41
C CYS A 92 5.66 -12.61 -5.08
N ARG A 93 5.83 -11.47 -4.40
CA ARG A 93 6.44 -11.42 -3.07
C ARG A 93 5.69 -12.30 -2.09
N ARG A 94 4.37 -12.16 -2.02
CA ARG A 94 3.50 -12.97 -1.15
C ARG A 94 3.62 -14.47 -1.46
N TYR A 95 3.65 -14.85 -2.75
CA TYR A 95 3.85 -16.24 -3.14
C TYR A 95 5.23 -16.77 -2.72
N ASN A 96 6.28 -15.95 -2.84
CA ASN A 96 7.62 -16.31 -2.35
C ASN A 96 7.68 -16.41 -0.82
N ASP A 97 6.97 -15.54 -0.10
CA ASP A 97 6.84 -15.61 1.37
C ASP A 97 6.13 -16.91 1.77
N TYR A 98 5.06 -17.30 1.06
CA TYR A 98 4.37 -18.58 1.23
C TYR A 98 5.28 -19.80 0.93
N LEU A 99 6.10 -19.73 -0.13
CA LEU A 99 7.06 -20.79 -0.44
C LEU A 99 8.13 -20.90 0.66
N ALA A 100 8.67 -19.78 1.14
CA ALA A 100 9.67 -19.78 2.21
C ALA A 100 9.10 -20.26 3.56
N HIS A 101 7.78 -20.20 3.71
CA HIS A 101 7.09 -20.59 4.93
C HIS A 101 7.06 -22.10 5.14
N SER A 102 7.35 -22.53 6.37
CA SER A 102 7.30 -23.93 6.79
C SER A 102 6.57 -24.08 8.11
N VAL A 103 5.70 -25.09 8.18
CA VAL A 103 4.85 -25.33 9.34
C VAL A 103 4.67 -26.83 9.51
N GLN A 104 4.92 -27.33 10.71
CA GLN A 104 4.58 -28.70 11.09
C GLN A 104 4.02 -28.71 12.50
N GLY A 105 2.73 -29.00 12.64
CA GLY A 105 2.11 -28.99 13.95
C GLY A 105 0.64 -29.36 13.94
N VAL A 106 0.05 -29.37 15.13
CA VAL A 106 -1.35 -29.75 15.34
C VAL A 106 -2.20 -28.50 15.52
N VAL A 107 -3.32 -28.42 14.81
CA VAL A 107 -4.27 -27.32 14.94
C VAL A 107 -4.98 -27.44 16.29
N VAL A 108 -4.83 -26.42 17.13
CA VAL A 108 -5.47 -26.38 18.45
C VAL A 108 -6.71 -25.49 18.47
N GLU A 109 -6.82 -24.57 17.52
CA GLU A 109 -7.93 -23.64 17.37
C GLU A 109 -7.99 -23.07 15.95
N LYS A 110 -9.18 -22.66 15.50
CA LYS A 110 -9.36 -21.81 14.33
C LYS A 110 -10.39 -20.73 14.63
N TYR A 111 -10.15 -19.50 14.20
CA TYR A 111 -11.04 -18.37 14.46
C TYR A 111 -10.89 -17.27 13.41
N ILE A 112 -11.81 -16.31 13.43
CA ILE A 112 -11.75 -15.09 12.62
C ILE A 112 -11.24 -13.96 13.52
N ASP A 113 -10.02 -13.48 13.26
CA ASP A 113 -9.36 -12.43 14.04
C ASP A 113 -9.94 -11.05 13.68
N GLN A 114 -11.03 -10.68 14.34
CA GLN A 114 -11.73 -9.41 14.09
C GLN A 114 -10.82 -8.17 14.20
N PRO A 115 -9.96 -8.03 15.23
CA PRO A 115 -8.98 -6.95 15.28
C PRO A 115 -8.01 -6.91 14.09
N ASN A 116 -7.61 -8.07 13.57
CA ASN A 116 -6.71 -8.17 12.44
C ASN A 116 -7.47 -8.34 11.12
N HIS A 117 -8.28 -7.34 10.75
CA HIS A 117 -9.02 -7.30 9.48
C HIS A 117 -9.93 -8.51 9.21
N ALA A 118 -10.44 -9.17 10.26
CA ALA A 118 -11.25 -10.39 10.16
C ALA A 118 -10.54 -11.53 9.38
N LEU A 119 -9.22 -11.65 9.55
CA LEU A 119 -8.46 -12.72 8.92
C LEU A 119 -8.81 -14.09 9.51
N LYS A 120 -8.94 -15.08 8.64
CA LYS A 120 -9.12 -16.50 8.99
C LYS A 120 -7.78 -17.01 9.53
N THR A 121 -7.72 -17.36 10.81
CA THR A 121 -6.47 -17.69 11.51
C THR A 121 -6.54 -19.05 12.17
N LEU A 122 -5.49 -19.85 12.02
CA LEU A 122 -5.29 -21.09 12.74
C LEU A 122 -4.34 -20.85 13.92
N THR A 123 -4.57 -21.52 15.04
CA THR A 123 -3.55 -21.66 16.09
C THR A 123 -2.97 -23.05 15.99
N ILE A 124 -1.65 -23.14 15.79
CA ILE A 124 -0.93 -24.40 15.58
C ILE A 124 0.03 -24.63 16.74
N ASN A 125 -0.01 -25.81 17.33
CA ASN A 125 0.97 -26.27 18.31
C ASN A 125 2.13 -26.96 17.60
N VAL A 126 3.32 -26.39 17.74
CA VAL A 126 4.60 -26.91 17.23
C VAL A 126 5.49 -27.18 18.43
N ASN A 127 5.80 -28.45 18.67
CA ASN A 127 6.70 -28.88 19.76
C ASN A 127 6.35 -28.28 21.14
N GLY A 128 5.06 -28.16 21.47
CA GLY A 128 4.58 -27.64 22.75
C GLY A 128 4.40 -26.12 22.81
N SER A 129 4.83 -25.38 21.78
CA SER A 129 4.59 -23.94 21.65
C SER A 129 3.47 -23.67 20.65
N THR A 130 2.59 -22.71 20.95
CA THR A 130 1.48 -22.34 20.06
C THR A 130 1.80 -21.08 19.29
N PHE A 131 1.51 -21.08 17.98
CA PHE A 131 1.71 -19.94 17.10
C PHE A 131 0.44 -19.68 16.29
N LYS A 132 0.21 -18.41 15.95
CA LYS A 132 -0.87 -18.01 15.05
C LYS A 132 -0.39 -18.15 13.61
N GLU A 133 -1.11 -18.92 12.83
CA GLU A 133 -0.86 -19.19 11.43
C GLU A 133 -1.97 -18.55 10.60
N THR A 134 -1.61 -17.54 9.82
CA THR A 134 -2.54 -16.80 8.96
C THR A 134 -2.12 -16.87 7.49
N GLU A 135 -0.85 -17.17 7.19
CA GLU A 135 -0.35 -17.17 5.82
C GLU A 135 -0.87 -18.37 5.03
N LEU A 136 -0.96 -19.55 5.66
CA LEU A 136 -1.51 -20.74 4.98
C LEU A 136 -2.97 -20.55 4.56
N THR A 137 -3.80 -19.97 5.43
CA THR A 137 -5.23 -19.73 5.14
C THR A 137 -5.45 -18.55 4.21
N LEU A 138 -4.46 -17.66 4.11
CA LEU A 138 -4.41 -16.56 3.16
C LEU A 138 -4.01 -17.04 1.75
N ALA A 139 -3.07 -17.98 1.66
CA ALA A 139 -2.66 -18.58 0.39
C ALA A 139 -3.69 -19.60 -0.12
N ILE A 140 -4.29 -20.38 0.78
CA ILE A 140 -5.27 -21.43 0.45
C ILE A 140 -6.54 -21.20 1.27
N PRO A 141 -7.49 -20.39 0.78
CA PRO A 141 -8.70 -20.03 1.53
C PRO A 141 -9.56 -21.22 1.97
N GLU A 142 -9.58 -22.30 1.18
CA GLU A 142 -10.34 -23.53 1.46
C GLU A 142 -9.76 -24.30 2.65
N LEU A 143 -8.47 -24.10 2.97
CA LEU A 143 -7.79 -24.79 4.07
C LEU A 143 -8.47 -24.49 5.41
N PHE A 144 -8.88 -23.25 5.65
CA PHE A 144 -9.51 -22.86 6.91
C PHE A 144 -10.86 -23.56 7.12
N ASP A 145 -11.63 -23.72 6.04
CA ASP A 145 -12.95 -24.34 6.10
C ASP A 145 -12.80 -25.86 6.28
N PHE A 146 -11.77 -26.46 5.67
CA PHE A 146 -11.45 -27.89 5.76
C PHE A 146 -10.88 -28.33 7.11
N VAL A 147 -9.87 -27.61 7.62
CA VAL A 147 -9.11 -28.03 8.80
C VAL A 147 -9.97 -28.02 10.06
N GLU A 148 -9.86 -29.06 10.87
CA GLU A 148 -10.49 -29.15 12.19
C GLU A 148 -9.45 -29.11 13.32
N LYS A 149 -9.93 -28.82 14.54
CA LYS A 149 -9.10 -28.89 15.74
C LYS A 149 -8.67 -30.35 15.96
N GLY A 150 -7.37 -30.57 16.09
CA GLY A 150 -6.76 -31.89 16.23
C GLY A 150 -6.07 -32.37 14.95
N ASP A 151 -6.33 -31.75 13.81
CA ASP A 151 -5.65 -32.09 12.56
C ASP A 151 -4.18 -31.67 12.61
N THR A 152 -3.34 -32.45 11.94
CA THR A 152 -1.92 -32.14 11.76
C THR A 152 -1.72 -31.47 10.40
N ILE A 153 -1.11 -30.30 10.39
CA ILE A 153 -0.71 -29.58 9.19
C ILE A 153 0.79 -29.77 8.97
N PHE A 154 1.16 -30.02 7.72
CA PHE A 154 2.54 -30.13 7.27
C PHE A 154 2.75 -29.33 5.97
N LYS A 155 3.65 -28.36 6.02
CA LYS A 155 4.09 -27.53 4.91
C LYS A 155 5.60 -27.43 4.95
N GLU A 156 6.25 -27.91 3.90
CA GLU A 156 7.69 -27.76 3.71
C GLU A 156 8.01 -26.43 3.04
N ALA A 157 9.17 -25.84 3.39
CA ALA A 157 9.71 -24.72 2.63
C ALA A 157 9.95 -25.14 1.17
N GLU A 158 9.86 -24.18 0.25
CA GLU A 158 10.00 -24.31 -1.21
C GLU A 158 8.92 -25.18 -1.90
N SER A 159 8.09 -25.89 -1.14
CA SER A 159 6.95 -26.63 -1.66
C SER A 159 5.72 -25.73 -1.77
N PRO A 160 4.94 -25.75 -2.86
CA PRO A 160 3.64 -25.07 -2.92
C PRO A 160 2.53 -25.86 -2.21
N TYR A 161 2.82 -27.05 -1.68
CA TYR A 161 1.84 -27.98 -1.15
C TYR A 161 1.74 -27.93 0.37
N VAL A 162 0.51 -27.98 0.88
CA VAL A 162 0.19 -28.20 2.30
C VAL A 162 -0.50 -29.55 2.42
N LEU A 163 0.01 -30.40 3.31
CA LEU A 163 -0.61 -31.67 3.67
C LEU A 163 -1.35 -31.52 5.00
N VAL A 164 -2.62 -31.92 5.03
CA VAL A 164 -3.43 -31.99 6.23
C VAL A 164 -3.73 -33.45 6.53
N LYS A 165 -3.46 -33.90 7.76
CA LYS A 165 -3.77 -35.23 8.27
C LYS A 165 -4.79 -35.10 9.38
N GLY A 166 -6.01 -35.57 9.12
CA GLY A 166 -7.11 -35.53 10.08
C GLY A 166 -7.79 -36.87 10.25
N THR A 167 -8.94 -36.87 10.91
CA THR A 167 -9.76 -38.07 11.10
C THR A 167 -10.30 -38.65 9.79
N ASN A 168 -10.45 -37.80 8.77
CA ASN A 168 -10.96 -38.18 7.45
C ASN A 168 -9.85 -38.66 6.48
N GLY A 169 -8.63 -38.82 6.97
CA GLY A 169 -7.47 -39.24 6.19
C GLY A 169 -6.53 -38.08 5.86
N GLU A 170 -5.74 -38.27 4.82
CA GLU A 170 -4.75 -37.29 4.36
C GLU A 170 -5.29 -36.54 3.14
N THR A 171 -5.18 -35.22 3.14
CA THR A 171 -5.59 -34.36 2.02
C THR A 171 -4.51 -33.33 1.74
N GLN A 172 -4.18 -33.16 0.46
CA GLN A 172 -3.17 -32.20 0.02
C GLN A 172 -3.86 -31.01 -0.65
N PHE A 173 -3.41 -29.81 -0.28
CA PHE A 173 -3.80 -28.54 -0.88
C PHE A 173 -2.57 -27.90 -1.53
N SER A 174 -2.81 -26.98 -2.46
CA SER A 174 -1.73 -26.26 -3.14
C SER A 174 -2.20 -24.90 -3.62
N ASP A 175 -1.32 -23.92 -3.47
CA ASP A 175 -1.41 -22.67 -4.21
C ASP A 175 -0.65 -22.87 -5.54
N LEU A 176 -1.37 -23.28 -6.59
CA LEU A 176 -0.77 -23.63 -7.90
C LEU A 176 -0.60 -22.41 -8.81
N ASP A 177 -1.20 -21.28 -8.46
CA ASP A 177 -1.09 -20.06 -9.24
C ASP A 177 0.26 -19.42 -8.89
N ASN A 178 1.23 -19.51 -9.80
CA ASN A 178 2.53 -18.86 -9.65
C ASN A 178 2.49 -17.45 -10.29
N PRO A 179 2.19 -16.38 -9.53
CA PRO A 179 2.14 -15.01 -10.04
C PRO A 179 3.53 -14.45 -10.40
N CYS A 180 4.62 -15.12 -10.03
CA CYS A 180 5.97 -14.66 -10.36
C CYS A 180 6.34 -14.89 -11.83
N ASN A 181 5.57 -15.69 -12.57
CA ASN A 181 5.84 -16.03 -13.97
C ASN A 181 5.02 -15.20 -14.97
N ILE A 182 4.60 -13.99 -14.59
CA ILE A 182 4.03 -13.02 -15.53
C ILE A 182 5.17 -12.63 -16.49
N SER A 183 5.24 -13.35 -17.60
CA SER A 183 6.20 -13.13 -18.67
C SER A 183 6.09 -11.70 -19.17
N LYS A 184 7.23 -11.23 -19.65
CA LYS A 184 7.53 -9.94 -20.25
C LYS A 184 6.74 -9.62 -21.54
N ASP A 185 5.57 -10.25 -21.77
CA ASP A 185 4.84 -10.21 -23.04
C ASP A 185 3.64 -9.24 -23.06
N LYS A 186 3.49 -8.39 -22.03
CA LYS A 186 2.53 -7.28 -22.04
C LYS A 186 3.16 -5.99 -21.53
N LEU A 187 4.07 -5.44 -22.31
CA LEU A 187 4.41 -4.01 -22.34
C LEU A 187 4.75 -3.60 -23.77
#